data_AF-E9D7X0-F1
#
_entry.id   AF-E9D7X0-F1
#
_cell.length_a   1.000
_cell.length_b   1.000
_cell.length_c   1.000
_cell.angle_alpha   90.00
_cell.angle_beta   90.00
_cell.angle_gamma   90.00
#
_symmetry.space_group_name_H-M   'P 1'
#
loop_
_entity.id
_entity.type
_entity.pdbx_description
1 polymer ?
#
loop_
_entity_poly.entity_id
_entity_poly.type
_entity_poly.pdbx_seq_one_letter_code
_entity_poly.pdbx_strand_id
1 'polypeptide(L)'
;MALTLRRHHTYEYGAFREILELHVPYSIIREYIPGILNYIVQPGSSRRPLQIDITSVLAQAPLLRSGPIPRSAYKRCLNALLDQLHDLQFSVRMPRIMARLMEDVRRAQRGDWVSLLCTFACYRDLLDRDRLHATQDLCDDLRLYVLQMLHKIAKNADLSISLSFVDLLEKRRFHEGMEILWEALSRSRVRWFDLYCSRGEIDLYLSGQPSRRIMKYVRRKRLTEQEELSPPALTFGLAQAARRRRFRNPYDSDDSIDGSGVMARGKERTTAFPRRGILELFLKPYG
;
A
#
# COMPACT_ATOMS: atom_id res chain seq x y z
N MET A 1 14.72 24.27 -22.70
CA MET A 1 15.65 24.74 -21.66
C MET A 1 15.55 23.74 -20.52
N ALA A 2 16.65 23.08 -20.15
CA ALA A 2 16.66 22.12 -19.04
C ALA A 2 16.37 22.85 -17.73
N LEU A 3 15.66 22.21 -16.78
CA LEU A 3 15.69 22.66 -15.40
C LEU A 3 17.15 22.78 -14.98
N THR A 4 17.59 24.01 -14.70
CA THR A 4 18.86 24.19 -14.03
C THR A 4 18.63 23.82 -12.57
N LEU A 5 18.72 22.52 -12.27
CA LEU A 5 18.69 21.96 -10.93
C LEU A 5 19.92 22.45 -10.15
N ARG A 6 19.90 23.70 -9.69
CA ARG A 6 20.92 24.23 -8.81
C ARG A 6 20.67 23.67 -7.42
N ARG A 7 21.53 22.73 -7.03
CA ARG A 7 21.53 22.13 -5.70
C ARG A 7 22.32 23.05 -4.79
N HIS A 8 21.66 23.54 -3.76
CA HIS A 8 22.32 24.25 -2.69
C HIS A 8 22.22 23.43 -1.41
N HIS A 9 23.36 23.28 -0.74
CA HIS A 9 23.45 22.76 0.61
C HIS A 9 23.42 23.97 1.53
N THR A 10 22.38 24.08 2.35
CA THR A 10 22.32 25.12 3.38
C THR A 10 22.41 24.46 4.75
N TYR A 11 23.29 25.01 5.58
CA TYR A 11 23.36 24.72 7.01
C TYR A 11 22.51 25.78 7.71
N GLU A 12 21.26 25.45 8.00
CA GLU A 12 20.39 26.29 8.82
C GLU A 12 20.14 25.57 10.15
N TYR A 13 20.38 26.26 11.27
CA TYR A 13 20.09 25.77 12.62
C TYR A 13 20.70 24.40 12.97
N GLY A 14 21.92 24.11 12.50
CA GLY A 14 22.63 22.87 12.81
C GLY A 14 22.10 21.62 12.08
N ALA A 15 21.20 21.77 11.11
CA ALA A 15 20.68 20.68 10.29
C ALA A 15 21.05 20.84 8.81
N PHE A 16 21.49 19.75 8.18
CA PHE A 16 21.76 19.70 6.75
C PHE A 16 20.44 19.70 5.96
N ARG A 17 20.24 20.71 5.10
CA ARG A 17 19.10 20.80 4.20
C ARG A 17 19.54 20.71 2.74
N GLU A 18 18.89 19.82 2.01
CA GLU A 18 18.96 19.76 0.55
C GLU A 18 17.82 20.56 -0.07
N ILE A 19 18.17 21.62 -0.80
CA ILE A 19 17.22 22.50 -1.48
C ILE A 19 17.21 22.22 -2.98
N LEU A 20 16.00 22.12 -3.54
CA LEU A 20 15.74 22.10 -4.98
C LEU A 20 15.26 23.48 -5.44
N GLU A 21 15.90 24.05 -6.46
CA GLU A 21 15.45 25.29 -7.09
C GLU A 21 14.67 25.03 -8.38
N LEU A 22 13.43 25.54 -8.47
CA LEU A 22 12.61 25.50 -9.68
C LEU A 22 12.51 26.91 -10.30
N HIS A 23 13.04 27.06 -11.52
CA HIS A 23 13.05 28.34 -12.25
C HIS A 23 11.86 28.45 -13.22
N VAL A 24 10.90 29.33 -12.90
CA VAL A 24 9.74 29.75 -13.75
C VAL A 24 8.79 28.59 -14.15
N PRO A 25 7.59 28.92 -14.67
CA PRO A 25 6.34 28.81 -13.91
C PRO A 25 6.04 27.37 -13.43
N TYR A 26 5.70 27.18 -12.16
CA TYR A 26 5.43 25.85 -11.57
C TYR A 26 3.93 25.50 -11.55
N SER A 27 3.11 26.09 -12.43
CA SER A 27 1.65 25.89 -12.43
C SER A 27 1.25 24.43 -12.64
N ILE A 28 1.88 23.74 -13.59
CA ILE A 28 1.66 22.31 -13.84
C ILE A 28 2.09 21.47 -12.63
N ILE A 29 3.21 21.80 -11.99
CA ILE A 29 3.66 21.11 -10.77
C ILE A 29 2.61 21.25 -9.65
N ARG A 30 2.05 22.45 -9.47
CA ARG A 30 0.97 22.71 -8.49
C ARG A 30 -0.32 21.97 -8.81
N GLU A 31 -0.64 21.85 -10.09
CA GLU A 31 -1.84 21.15 -10.55
C GLU A 31 -1.74 19.65 -10.27
N TYR A 32 -0.59 19.04 -10.55
CA TYR A 32 -0.41 17.60 -10.49
C TYR A 32 0.05 17.06 -9.12
N ILE A 33 0.81 17.85 -8.35
CA ILE A 33 1.30 17.48 -7.02
C ILE A 33 1.20 18.67 -6.03
N PRO A 34 -0.02 19.14 -5.71
CA PRO A 34 -0.23 20.33 -4.89
C PRO A 34 0.44 20.28 -3.50
N GLY A 35 0.59 19.09 -2.90
CA GLY A 35 1.24 18.93 -1.60
C GLY A 35 2.72 19.31 -1.58
N ILE A 36 3.37 19.42 -2.74
CA ILE A 36 4.74 19.94 -2.86
C ILE A 36 4.88 21.37 -2.28
N LEU A 37 3.78 22.12 -2.25
CA LEU A 37 3.76 23.49 -1.73
C LEU A 37 4.02 23.56 -0.21
N ASN A 38 3.73 22.49 0.51
CA ASN A 38 3.97 22.40 1.95
C ASN A 38 5.46 22.39 2.31
N TYR A 39 6.33 22.24 1.31
CA TYR A 39 7.78 22.09 1.49
C TYR A 39 8.57 23.28 0.91
N ILE A 40 7.89 24.39 0.58
CA ILE A 40 8.56 25.60 0.10
C ILE A 40 9.22 26.32 1.27
N VAL A 41 10.52 26.59 1.17
CA VAL A 41 11.31 27.25 2.23
C VAL A 41 11.23 28.78 2.16
N GLN A 42 11.18 29.33 0.95
CA GLN A 42 11.01 30.77 0.74
C GLN A 42 9.93 31.00 -0.33
N PRO A 43 8.87 31.77 -0.02
CA PRO A 43 7.99 32.26 -1.06
C PRO A 43 8.80 33.21 -1.93
N GLY A 44 9.15 32.75 -3.14
CA GLY A 44 9.91 33.58 -4.08
C GLY A 44 9.18 34.89 -4.33
N SER A 45 9.90 36.01 -4.30
CA SER A 45 9.47 37.17 -5.09
C SER A 45 9.30 36.70 -6.54
N SER A 46 8.45 37.36 -7.34
CA SER A 46 8.11 36.94 -8.71
C SER A 46 9.30 36.69 -9.66
N ARG A 47 10.52 37.07 -9.26
CA ARG A 47 11.77 36.91 -10.00
C ARG A 47 12.72 35.84 -9.46
N ARG A 48 12.43 35.17 -8.33
CA ARG A 48 13.30 34.15 -7.70
C ARG A 48 12.79 32.72 -7.95
N PRO A 49 13.69 31.73 -8.08
CA PRO A 49 13.27 30.33 -8.18
C PRO A 49 12.57 29.87 -6.90
N LEU A 50 11.63 28.94 -7.07
CA LEU A 50 10.96 28.29 -5.93
C LEU A 50 11.95 27.32 -5.27
N GLN A 51 12.13 27.44 -3.96
CA GLN A 51 13.01 26.56 -3.19
C GLN A 51 12.19 25.51 -2.44
N ILE A 52 12.39 24.23 -2.76
CA ILE A 52 11.74 23.09 -2.11
C ILE A 52 12.73 22.36 -1.21
N ASP A 53 12.36 22.14 0.05
CA ASP A 53 13.11 21.32 0.99
C ASP A 53 12.90 19.83 0.72
N ILE A 54 13.81 19.24 -0.05
CA ILE A 54 13.82 17.80 -0.35
C ILE A 54 13.96 16.99 0.94
N THR A 55 14.67 17.53 1.94
CA THR A 55 14.91 16.81 3.19
C THR A 55 13.65 16.59 3.96
N SER A 56 12.81 17.62 4.05
CA SER A 56 11.49 17.54 4.65
C SER A 56 10.51 16.69 3.83
N VAL A 57 10.54 16.77 2.49
CA VAL A 57 9.71 15.91 1.61
C VAL A 57 10.01 14.42 1.88
N LEU A 58 11.28 14.06 1.99
CA LEU A 58 11.69 12.66 2.14
C LEU A 58 11.59 12.15 3.58
N ALA A 59 11.74 13.01 4.60
CA ALA A 59 11.68 12.61 6.01
C ALA A 59 10.36 11.89 6.37
N GLN A 60 9.27 12.22 5.68
CA GLN A 60 7.95 11.66 5.93
C GLN A 60 7.68 10.36 5.18
N ALA A 61 8.68 9.76 4.51
CA ALA A 61 8.45 8.59 3.68
C ALA A 61 8.53 7.24 4.44
N PRO A 62 7.42 6.53 4.69
CA PRO A 62 7.39 5.19 5.27
C PRO A 62 8.45 4.21 4.78
N LEU A 63 8.58 3.99 3.46
CA LEU A 63 9.54 3.00 2.97
C LEU A 63 10.99 3.51 2.99
N LEU A 64 11.21 4.82 3.18
CA LEU A 64 12.53 5.34 3.51
C LEU A 64 12.85 5.08 4.99
N ARG A 65 11.87 5.31 5.88
CA ARG A 65 12.02 5.11 7.32
C ARG A 65 12.20 3.66 7.70
N SER A 66 11.59 2.72 6.98
CA SER A 66 11.77 1.29 7.22
C SER A 66 13.09 0.72 6.66
N GLY A 67 13.82 1.49 5.84
CA GLY A 67 15.13 1.12 5.29
C GLY A 67 15.22 0.27 4.00
N PRO A 68 14.15 -0.28 3.38
CA PRO A 68 14.31 -1.13 2.19
C PRO A 68 14.73 -0.37 0.94
N ILE A 69 14.59 0.96 0.93
CA ILE A 69 14.89 1.79 -0.24
C ILE A 69 15.81 2.94 0.17
N PRO A 70 16.95 3.15 -0.51
CA PRO A 70 17.88 4.21 -0.15
C PRO A 70 17.33 5.60 -0.51
N ARG A 71 17.71 6.61 0.29
CA ARG A 71 17.35 8.02 0.08
C ARG A 71 17.70 8.53 -1.33
N SER A 72 18.79 8.04 -1.90
CA SER A 72 19.22 8.38 -3.27
C SER A 72 18.19 7.96 -4.32
N ALA A 73 17.50 6.83 -4.14
CA ALA A 73 16.45 6.38 -5.06
C ALA A 73 15.24 7.32 -5.04
N TYR A 74 14.79 7.70 -3.84
CA TYR A 74 13.72 8.70 -3.67
C TYR A 74 14.06 10.03 -4.32
N LYS A 75 15.29 10.53 -4.09
CA LYS A 75 15.76 11.78 -4.68
C LYS A 75 15.76 11.72 -6.21
N ARG A 76 16.23 10.62 -6.80
CA ARG A 76 16.17 10.41 -8.25
C ARG A 76 14.72 10.41 -8.76
N CYS A 77 13.81 9.72 -8.08
CA CYS A 77 12.41 9.65 -8.47
C CYS A 77 11.74 11.03 -8.41
N LEU A 78 11.95 11.78 -7.33
CA LEU A 78 11.40 13.12 -7.16
C LEU A 78 11.92 14.08 -8.23
N ASN A 79 13.23 14.09 -8.51
CA ASN A 79 13.79 14.94 -9.55
C ASN A 79 13.21 14.58 -10.92
N ALA A 80 13.19 13.29 -11.29
CA ALA A 80 12.64 12.86 -12.57
C ALA A 80 11.16 13.20 -12.73
N LEU A 81 10.37 13.10 -11.65
CA LEU A 81 8.97 13.54 -11.63
C LEU A 81 8.84 15.04 -11.90
N LEU A 82 9.61 15.86 -11.19
CA LEU A 82 9.58 17.32 -11.35
C LEU A 82 10.08 17.74 -12.73
N ASP A 83 11.09 17.05 -13.27
CA ASP A 83 11.60 17.27 -14.62
C ASP A 83 10.52 16.99 -15.67
N GLN A 84 9.81 15.86 -15.58
CA GLN A 84 8.72 15.56 -16.51
C GLN A 84 7.54 16.52 -16.39
N LEU A 85 7.18 16.93 -15.17
CA LEU A 85 6.10 17.90 -14.95
C LEU A 85 6.47 19.29 -15.48
N HIS A 86 7.74 19.68 -15.37
CA HIS A 86 8.23 20.91 -15.96
C HIS A 86 8.23 20.85 -17.49
N ASP A 87 8.71 19.75 -18.09
CA ASP A 87 8.71 19.59 -19.56
C ASP A 87 7.30 19.64 -20.15
N LEU A 88 6.31 19.12 -19.42
CA LEU A 88 4.91 19.16 -19.79
C LEU A 88 4.34 20.57 -19.95
N GLN A 89 4.86 21.54 -19.21
CA GLN A 89 4.44 22.92 -19.33
C GLN A 89 4.67 23.51 -20.72
N PHE A 90 5.66 22.98 -21.44
CA PHE A 90 6.03 23.43 -22.78
C PHE A 90 5.48 22.51 -23.87
N SER A 91 4.72 21.46 -23.51
CA SER A 91 4.19 20.46 -24.43
C SER A 91 2.67 20.56 -24.58
N VAL A 92 2.17 20.43 -25.81
CA VAL A 92 0.73 20.49 -26.14
C VAL A 92 0.01 19.16 -25.79
N ARG A 93 0.76 18.07 -25.62
CA ARG A 93 0.22 16.74 -25.25
C ARG A 93 1.29 15.95 -24.53
N MET A 94 1.07 15.55 -23.28
CA MET A 94 1.47 14.20 -22.80
C MET A 94 0.61 13.72 -21.63
N PRO A 95 -0.52 13.04 -21.87
CA PRO A 95 -1.10 12.20 -20.82
C PRO A 95 -0.22 10.93 -20.68
N ARG A 96 -0.04 10.46 -19.45
CA ARG A 96 0.75 9.28 -19.02
C ARG A 96 2.21 9.50 -18.58
N ILE A 97 2.41 10.45 -17.67
CA ILE A 97 3.72 10.82 -17.11
C ILE A 97 4.38 9.64 -16.38
N MET A 98 3.62 8.93 -15.54
CA MET A 98 4.18 7.86 -14.69
C MET A 98 4.55 6.65 -15.53
N ALA A 99 3.73 6.29 -16.52
CA ALA A 99 4.05 5.20 -17.44
C ALA A 99 5.36 5.47 -18.19
N ARG A 100 5.60 6.72 -18.62
CA ARG A 100 6.86 7.10 -19.26
C ARG A 100 8.05 6.99 -18.32
N LEU A 101 7.96 7.55 -17.11
CA LEU A 101 9.03 7.47 -16.11
C LEU A 101 9.40 6.02 -15.78
N MET A 102 8.40 5.16 -15.59
CA MET A 102 8.61 3.75 -15.33
C MET A 102 9.22 3.01 -16.53
N GLU A 103 8.80 3.36 -17.75
CA GLU A 103 9.35 2.79 -18.98
C GLU A 103 10.80 3.21 -19.22
N ASP A 104 11.17 4.44 -18.89
CA ASP A 104 12.55 4.93 -18.97
C ASP A 104 13.47 4.13 -18.04
N VAL A 105 13.03 3.87 -16.80
CA VAL A 105 13.74 2.99 -15.86
C VAL A 105 13.86 1.57 -16.42
N ARG A 106 12.77 1.01 -16.93
CA ARG A 106 12.76 -0.34 -17.51
C ARG A 106 13.72 -0.46 -18.71
N ARG A 107 13.85 0.60 -19.51
CA ARG A 107 14.76 0.63 -20.68
C ARG A 107 16.21 0.80 -20.28
N ALA A 108 16.49 1.62 -19.28
CA ALA A 108 17.84 1.84 -18.76
C ALA A 108 18.38 0.59 -18.03
N GLN A 109 17.51 -0.14 -17.34
CA GLN A 109 17.88 -1.29 -16.50
C GLN A 109 17.15 -2.56 -16.97
N ARG A 110 17.46 -3.01 -18.18
CA ARG A 110 16.78 -4.16 -18.79
C ARG A 110 16.99 -5.42 -17.94
N GLY A 111 15.88 -6.00 -17.50
CA GLY A 111 15.88 -7.23 -16.70
C GLY A 111 16.04 -7.01 -15.19
N ASP A 112 16.27 -5.78 -14.74
CA ASP A 112 16.36 -5.45 -13.31
C ASP A 112 14.97 -5.12 -12.75
N TRP A 113 14.27 -6.17 -12.35
CA TRP A 113 12.93 -6.06 -11.75
C TRP A 113 12.97 -5.48 -10.34
N VAL A 114 14.09 -5.60 -9.63
CA VAL A 114 14.31 -5.03 -8.30
C VAL A 114 14.32 -3.52 -8.39
N SER A 115 15.14 -2.95 -9.29
CA SER A 115 15.18 -1.50 -9.44
C SER A 115 13.84 -0.94 -9.93
N LEU A 116 13.13 -1.67 -10.80
CA LEU A 116 11.78 -1.28 -11.21
C LEU A 116 10.80 -1.29 -10.03
N LEU A 117 10.85 -2.31 -9.17
CA LEU A 117 10.03 -2.41 -7.96
C LEU A 117 10.33 -1.27 -6.98
N CYS A 118 11.61 -1.01 -6.70
CA CYS A 118 12.03 0.07 -5.82
C CYS A 118 11.59 1.44 -6.36
N THR A 119 11.65 1.64 -7.67
CA THR A 119 11.18 2.88 -8.32
C THR A 119 9.66 3.02 -8.24
N PHE A 120 8.91 1.95 -8.53
CA PHE A 120 7.46 1.93 -8.36
C PHE A 120 7.06 2.24 -6.91
N ALA A 121 7.73 1.60 -5.96
CA ALA A 121 7.53 1.84 -4.54
C ALA A 121 7.82 3.29 -4.15
N CYS A 122 8.93 3.88 -4.62
CA CYS A 122 9.25 5.30 -4.42
C CYS A 122 8.13 6.21 -4.93
N TYR A 123 7.67 6.00 -6.16
CA TYR A 123 6.61 6.84 -6.74
C TYR A 123 5.30 6.68 -6.01
N ARG A 124 4.89 5.45 -5.68
CA ARG A 124 3.68 5.21 -4.89
C ARG A 124 3.75 5.98 -3.56
N ASP A 125 4.89 5.90 -2.91
CA ASP A 125 5.16 6.56 -1.64
C ASP A 125 5.13 8.09 -1.77
N LEU A 126 5.80 8.65 -2.78
CA LEU A 126 5.85 10.09 -3.01
C LEU A 126 4.48 10.67 -3.39
N LEU A 127 3.74 9.99 -4.27
CA LEU A 127 2.44 10.43 -4.77
C LEU A 127 1.31 10.24 -3.74
N ASP A 128 1.58 9.60 -2.61
CA ASP A 128 0.59 9.38 -1.56
C ASP A 128 -0.09 10.69 -1.14
N ARG A 129 -1.39 10.59 -0.83
CA ARG A 129 -2.24 11.71 -0.46
C ARG A 129 -1.71 12.42 0.78
N ASP A 130 -1.11 11.66 1.69
CA ASP A 130 -0.55 12.19 2.93
C ASP A 130 0.80 12.90 2.71
N ARG A 131 1.40 12.85 1.51
CA ARG A 131 2.72 13.43 1.23
C ARG A 131 2.69 14.56 0.20
N LEU A 132 2.66 14.23 -1.09
CA LEU A 132 2.63 15.22 -2.16
C LEU A 132 1.23 15.49 -2.67
N HIS A 133 0.22 14.78 -2.15
CA HIS A 133 -1.17 14.96 -2.51
C HIS A 133 -1.36 14.94 -4.03
N ALA A 134 -0.76 13.95 -4.70
CA ALA A 134 -0.78 13.88 -6.16
C ALA A 134 -2.20 13.70 -6.70
N THR A 135 -2.42 14.17 -7.92
CA THR A 135 -3.69 13.97 -8.60
C THR A 135 -3.99 12.50 -8.81
N GLN A 136 -5.28 12.18 -8.88
CA GLN A 136 -5.75 10.82 -9.11
C GLN A 136 -5.24 10.28 -10.45
N ASP A 137 -5.10 11.14 -11.46
CA ASP A 137 -4.59 10.77 -12.78
C ASP A 137 -3.14 10.27 -12.75
N LEU A 138 -2.24 10.91 -11.98
CA LEU A 138 -0.87 10.40 -11.80
C LEU A 138 -0.87 9.05 -11.10
N CYS A 139 -1.66 8.97 -10.03
CA CYS A 139 -1.75 7.76 -9.23
C CYS A 139 -2.29 6.59 -10.07
N ASP A 140 -3.30 6.82 -10.89
CA ASP A 140 -3.91 5.80 -11.74
C ASP A 140 -3.02 5.43 -12.91
N ASP A 141 -2.30 6.38 -13.53
CA ASP A 141 -1.33 6.06 -14.57
C ASP A 141 -0.20 5.15 -14.06
N LEU A 142 0.32 5.41 -12.85
CA LEU A 142 1.32 4.56 -12.20
C LEU A 142 0.79 3.13 -11.96
N ARG A 143 -0.46 3.00 -11.49
CA ARG A 143 -1.09 1.70 -11.21
C ARG A 143 -1.36 0.93 -12.50
N LEU A 144 -1.91 1.61 -13.51
CA LEU A 144 -2.23 1.03 -14.80
C LEU A 144 -0.96 0.49 -15.48
N TYR A 145 0.16 1.20 -15.36
CA TYR A 145 1.45 0.72 -15.84
C TYR A 145 1.79 -0.66 -15.23
N VAL A 146 1.71 -0.81 -13.90
CA VAL A 146 2.04 -2.08 -13.24
C VAL A 146 1.07 -3.19 -13.63
N LEU A 147 -0.24 -2.90 -13.70
CA LEU A 147 -1.23 -3.89 -14.13
C LEU A 147 -0.96 -4.39 -15.55
N GLN A 148 -0.66 -3.48 -16.48
CA GLN A 148 -0.30 -3.81 -17.88
C GLN A 148 1.00 -4.63 -17.97
N MET A 149 1.93 -4.42 -17.03
CA MET A 149 3.22 -5.10 -16.98
C MET A 149 3.21 -6.41 -16.21
N LEU A 150 2.13 -6.71 -15.49
CA LEU A 150 2.15 -7.75 -14.46
C LEU A 150 2.38 -9.15 -15.03
N HIS A 151 1.82 -9.48 -16.20
CA HIS A 151 2.14 -10.74 -16.89
C HIS A 151 3.64 -10.88 -17.20
N LYS A 152 4.29 -9.78 -17.61
CA LYS A 152 5.71 -9.77 -17.93
C LYS A 152 6.57 -9.85 -16.67
N ILE A 153 6.16 -9.19 -15.59
CA ILE A 153 6.81 -9.30 -14.28
C ILE A 153 6.68 -10.73 -13.76
N ALA A 154 5.48 -11.29 -13.76
CA ALA A 154 5.19 -12.66 -13.34
C ALA A 154 5.97 -13.73 -14.11
N LYS A 155 6.33 -13.46 -15.37
CA LYS A 155 7.14 -14.38 -16.18
C LYS A 155 8.63 -14.30 -15.85
N ASN A 156 9.15 -13.10 -15.58
CA ASN A 156 10.59 -12.84 -15.62
C ASN A 156 11.22 -12.40 -14.29
N ALA A 157 10.42 -12.00 -13.31
CA ALA A 157 10.87 -11.60 -11.97
C ALA A 157 10.63 -12.73 -10.95
N ASP A 158 11.35 -12.74 -9.84
CA ASP A 158 11.10 -13.69 -8.75
C ASP A 158 9.70 -13.53 -8.16
N LEU A 159 9.19 -14.59 -7.52
CA LEU A 159 7.84 -14.59 -6.97
C LEU A 159 7.68 -13.55 -5.85
N SER A 160 8.69 -13.38 -5.00
CA SER A 160 8.72 -12.33 -3.96
C SER A 160 8.60 -10.92 -4.55
N ILE A 161 9.27 -10.66 -5.68
CA ILE A 161 9.23 -9.37 -6.40
C ILE A 161 7.85 -9.17 -7.03
N SER A 162 7.34 -10.16 -7.76
CA SER A 162 6.02 -10.10 -8.40
C SER A 162 4.90 -9.83 -7.39
N LEU A 163 4.95 -10.50 -6.24
CA LEU A 163 3.99 -10.30 -5.15
C LEU A 163 4.14 -8.92 -4.49
N SER A 164 5.37 -8.40 -4.40
CA SER A 164 5.61 -7.05 -3.86
C SER A 164 4.94 -5.97 -4.72
N PHE A 165 4.97 -6.09 -6.06
CA PHE A 165 4.24 -5.17 -6.94
C PHE A 165 2.75 -5.13 -6.64
N VAL A 166 2.14 -6.30 -6.42
CA VAL A 166 0.69 -6.39 -6.15
C VAL A 166 0.35 -5.91 -4.74
N ASP A 167 1.17 -6.23 -3.74
CA ASP A 167 0.94 -5.78 -2.36
C ASP A 167 0.95 -4.25 -2.24
N LEU A 168 1.82 -3.61 -3.04
CA LEU A 168 1.90 -2.17 -3.16
C LEU A 168 0.67 -1.53 -3.83
N LEU A 169 -0.22 -2.30 -4.48
CA LEU A 169 -1.46 -1.75 -5.02
C LEU A 169 -2.47 -1.45 -3.90
N GLU A 170 -3.17 -0.34 -4.07
CA GLU A 170 -4.29 0.04 -3.20
C GLU A 170 -5.38 -1.04 -3.16
N LYS A 171 -6.21 -0.99 -2.11
CA LYS A 171 -7.25 -1.98 -1.86
C LYS A 171 -8.15 -2.27 -3.06
N ARG A 172 -8.50 -1.24 -3.85
CA ARG A 172 -9.36 -1.38 -5.05
C ARG A 172 -8.69 -2.16 -6.19
N ARG A 173 -7.39 -1.95 -6.42
CA ARG A 173 -6.64 -2.53 -7.55
C ARG A 173 -5.86 -3.79 -7.18
N PHE A 174 -5.70 -4.06 -5.90
CA PHE A 174 -5.03 -5.28 -5.42
C PHE A 174 -5.69 -6.55 -5.92
N HIS A 175 -7.03 -6.62 -5.92
CA HIS A 175 -7.72 -7.83 -6.36
C HIS A 175 -7.47 -8.10 -7.85
N GLU A 176 -7.61 -7.05 -8.67
CA GLU A 176 -7.31 -7.09 -10.10
C GLU A 176 -5.84 -7.51 -10.36
N GLY A 177 -4.89 -6.93 -9.64
CA GLY A 177 -3.49 -7.34 -9.72
C GLY A 177 -3.26 -8.80 -9.31
N MET A 178 -3.91 -9.27 -8.24
CA MET A 178 -3.80 -10.67 -7.81
C MET A 178 -4.42 -11.63 -8.82
N GLU A 179 -5.53 -11.29 -9.49
CA GLU A 179 -6.14 -12.11 -10.54
C GLU A 179 -5.20 -12.23 -11.75
N ILE A 180 -4.69 -11.11 -12.25
CA ILE A 180 -3.73 -11.09 -13.37
C ILE A 180 -2.47 -11.89 -13.02
N LEU A 181 -1.95 -11.73 -11.79
CA LEU A 181 -0.78 -12.47 -11.32
C LEU A 181 -1.09 -13.96 -11.20
N TRP A 182 -2.24 -14.34 -10.66
CA TRP A 182 -2.67 -15.73 -10.52
C TRP A 182 -2.76 -16.42 -11.88
N GLU A 183 -3.41 -15.77 -12.86
CA GLU A 183 -3.51 -16.27 -14.22
C GLU A 183 -2.14 -16.37 -14.91
N ALA A 184 -1.26 -15.39 -14.69
CA ALA A 184 0.09 -15.43 -15.24
C ALA A 184 0.90 -16.58 -14.65
N LEU A 185 0.78 -16.81 -13.33
CA LEU A 185 1.49 -17.86 -12.62
C LEU A 185 0.94 -19.24 -12.96
N SER A 186 -0.37 -19.42 -13.16
CA SER A 186 -0.96 -20.73 -13.49
C SER A 186 -0.39 -21.32 -14.79
N ARG A 187 0.07 -20.46 -15.71
CA ARG A 187 0.81 -20.89 -16.93
C ARG A 187 2.20 -21.44 -16.61
N SER A 188 2.77 -21.15 -15.44
CA SER A 188 4.01 -21.69 -14.89
C SER A 188 3.73 -22.60 -13.70
N ARG A 189 3.56 -23.90 -13.97
CA ARG A 189 3.16 -24.90 -12.97
C ARG A 189 3.99 -24.86 -11.69
N VAL A 190 5.31 -24.66 -11.79
CA VAL A 190 6.22 -24.59 -10.64
C VAL A 190 5.90 -23.39 -9.75
N ARG A 191 5.87 -22.17 -10.31
CA ARG A 191 5.67 -20.95 -9.51
C ARG A 191 4.27 -20.85 -8.93
N TRP A 192 3.27 -21.32 -9.67
CA TRP A 192 1.90 -21.42 -9.16
C TRP A 192 1.84 -22.40 -7.98
N PHE A 193 2.48 -23.55 -8.11
CA PHE A 193 2.52 -24.55 -7.04
C PHE A 193 3.23 -24.02 -5.79
N ASP A 194 4.33 -23.29 -5.95
CA ASP A 194 5.03 -22.63 -4.84
C ASP A 194 4.10 -21.65 -4.09
N LEU A 195 3.37 -20.80 -4.81
CA LEU A 195 2.39 -19.88 -4.23
C LEU A 195 1.23 -20.60 -3.53
N TYR A 196 0.72 -21.66 -4.15
CA TYR A 196 -0.41 -22.44 -3.67
C TYR A 196 -0.06 -23.21 -2.37
N CYS A 197 1.06 -23.93 -2.39
CA CYS A 197 1.54 -24.76 -1.28
C CYS A 197 2.01 -23.92 -0.09
N SER A 198 2.71 -22.81 -0.34
CA SER A 198 3.08 -21.85 0.71
C SER A 198 1.88 -21.11 1.30
N ARG A 199 0.67 -21.23 0.73
CA ARG A 199 -0.53 -20.50 1.19
C ARG A 199 -0.36 -18.98 1.13
N GLY A 200 0.54 -18.49 0.28
CA GLY A 200 0.94 -17.08 0.21
C GLY A 200 1.89 -16.64 1.31
N GLU A 201 2.46 -17.56 2.10
CA GLU A 201 3.50 -17.29 3.12
C GLU A 201 4.86 -17.17 2.45
N ILE A 202 4.99 -16.14 1.60
CA ILE A 202 6.21 -15.81 0.87
C ILE A 202 6.64 -14.42 1.31
N ASP A 203 7.89 -14.31 1.77
CA ASP A 203 8.47 -13.03 2.16
C ASP A 203 8.55 -12.11 0.95
N LEU A 204 7.94 -10.93 1.07
CA LEU A 204 7.99 -9.93 0.02
C LEU A 204 9.35 -9.24 0.03
N TYR A 205 9.83 -8.88 -1.15
CA TYR A 205 11.15 -8.29 -1.32
C TYR A 205 11.35 -7.02 -0.48
N LEU A 206 10.34 -6.13 -0.43
CA LEU A 206 10.47 -4.84 0.26
C LEU A 206 10.21 -4.92 1.78
N SER A 207 9.32 -5.80 2.24
CA SER A 207 8.99 -5.90 3.66
C SER A 207 9.79 -6.95 4.40
N GLY A 208 10.39 -7.92 3.69
CA GLY A 208 11.01 -9.10 4.29
C GLY A 208 10.02 -9.97 5.08
N GLN A 209 8.72 -9.82 4.83
CA GLN A 209 7.64 -10.49 5.57
C GLN A 209 6.47 -10.84 4.65
N PRO A 210 5.67 -11.88 4.98
CA PRO A 210 4.51 -12.24 4.18
C PRO A 210 3.38 -11.21 4.29
N SER A 211 2.68 -10.96 3.18
CA SER A 211 1.51 -10.08 3.19
C SER A 211 0.25 -10.82 3.61
N ARG A 212 -0.38 -10.35 4.69
CA ARG A 212 -1.69 -10.85 5.15
C ARG A 212 -2.77 -10.76 4.07
N ARG A 213 -2.71 -9.75 3.18
CA ARG A 213 -3.68 -9.57 2.09
C ARG A 213 -3.52 -10.66 1.04
N ILE A 214 -2.28 -10.98 0.68
CA ILE A 214 -1.95 -12.06 -0.27
C ILE A 214 -2.35 -13.41 0.33
N MET A 215 -1.94 -13.70 1.56
CA MET A 215 -2.34 -14.94 2.25
C MET A 215 -3.86 -15.13 2.28
N LYS A 216 -4.61 -14.06 2.59
CA LYS A 216 -6.08 -14.10 2.59
C LYS A 216 -6.65 -14.37 1.20
N TYR A 217 -6.08 -13.78 0.16
CA TYR A 217 -6.50 -14.02 -1.22
C TYR A 217 -6.25 -15.47 -1.64
N VAL A 218 -5.03 -15.99 -1.42
CA VAL A 218 -4.67 -17.37 -1.76
C VAL A 218 -5.57 -18.37 -1.04
N ARG A 219 -5.79 -18.20 0.28
CA ARG A 219 -6.70 -19.07 1.05
C ARG A 219 -8.12 -19.09 0.48
N ARG A 220 -8.64 -17.95 0.02
CA ARG A 220 -9.98 -17.88 -0.61
C ARG A 220 -10.00 -18.61 -1.95
N LYS A 221 -9.02 -18.36 -2.82
CA LYS A 221 -8.93 -19.07 -4.12
C LYS A 221 -8.87 -20.58 -3.95
N ARG A 222 -8.11 -21.06 -2.95
CA ARG A 222 -8.03 -22.49 -2.63
C ARG A 222 -9.36 -23.10 -2.24
N LEU A 223 -10.17 -22.40 -1.43
CA LEU A 223 -11.50 -22.87 -1.04
C LEU A 223 -12.41 -22.96 -2.27
N THR A 224 -12.42 -21.95 -3.12
CA THR A 224 -13.22 -21.94 -4.36
C THR A 224 -12.80 -23.05 -5.32
N GLU A 225 -11.50 -23.24 -5.55
CA GLU A 225 -10.99 -24.32 -6.40
C GLU A 225 -11.27 -25.71 -5.80
N GLN A 226 -11.25 -25.87 -4.47
CA GLN A 226 -11.64 -27.11 -3.80
C GLN A 226 -13.15 -27.38 -3.88
N GLU A 227 -13.99 -26.35 -3.81
CA GLU A 227 -15.45 -26.47 -4.02
C GLU A 227 -15.79 -26.85 -5.46
N GLU A 228 -15.06 -26.33 -6.45
CA GLU A 228 -15.21 -26.68 -7.87
C GLU A 228 -14.71 -28.09 -8.21
N LEU A 229 -13.69 -28.58 -7.50
CA LEU A 229 -13.15 -29.95 -7.63
C LEU A 229 -13.89 -30.98 -6.76
N SER A 230 -14.75 -30.53 -5.86
CA SER A 230 -15.66 -31.40 -5.13
C SER A 230 -16.82 -31.77 -6.06
N PRO A 231 -17.15 -33.05 -6.28
CA PRO A 231 -18.41 -33.38 -6.93
C PRO A 231 -19.54 -32.69 -6.16
N PRO A 232 -20.62 -32.24 -6.81
CA PRO A 232 -21.74 -31.63 -6.11
C PRO A 232 -22.18 -32.65 -5.07
N ALA A 233 -21.88 -32.38 -3.80
CA ALA A 233 -22.44 -33.12 -2.70
C ALA A 233 -23.94 -32.97 -2.90
N LEU A 234 -24.61 -34.09 -3.19
CA LEU A 234 -26.04 -34.18 -3.33
C LEU A 234 -26.69 -33.47 -2.13
N THR A 235 -27.03 -32.20 -2.31
CA THR A 235 -27.98 -31.49 -1.46
C THR A 235 -29.38 -31.93 -1.84
N PHE A 236 -29.60 -33.24 -1.83
CA PHE A 236 -30.91 -33.87 -1.74
C PHE A 236 -31.04 -34.35 -0.29
N GLY A 237 -31.72 -33.57 0.55
CA GLY A 237 -32.32 -34.12 1.77
C GLY A 237 -32.19 -33.37 3.09
N LEU A 238 -31.48 -32.24 3.20
CA LEU A 238 -31.35 -31.53 4.50
C LEU A 238 -32.17 -30.24 4.65
N ALA A 239 -32.88 -29.79 3.60
CA ALA A 239 -33.83 -28.67 3.70
C ALA A 239 -35.25 -29.08 4.16
N GLN A 240 -35.56 -30.38 4.27
CA GLN A 240 -36.89 -30.87 4.66
C GLN A 240 -37.00 -31.32 6.12
N ALA A 241 -35.87 -31.50 6.84
CA ALA A 241 -35.87 -31.94 8.24
C ALA A 241 -36.08 -30.79 9.25
N ALA A 242 -35.92 -29.52 8.85
CA ALA A 242 -36.10 -28.37 9.74
C ALA A 242 -37.52 -27.78 9.76
N ARG A 243 -38.48 -28.34 9.00
CA ARG A 243 -39.87 -27.84 8.90
C ARG A 243 -40.96 -28.73 9.49
N ARG A 244 -40.61 -29.79 10.23
CA ARG A 244 -41.58 -30.65 10.92
C ARG A 244 -41.12 -31.01 12.32
N ARG A 245 -41.20 -30.05 13.24
CA ARG A 245 -41.28 -30.30 14.70
C ARG A 245 -41.59 -29.00 15.45
N ARG A 246 -42.80 -28.48 15.24
CA ARG A 246 -43.61 -27.77 16.25
C ARG A 246 -45.09 -27.96 15.90
N PHE A 247 -45.53 -29.22 15.91
CA PHE A 247 -46.95 -29.49 16.18
C PHE A 247 -47.13 -29.27 17.68
N ARG A 248 -47.96 -28.27 17.99
CA ARG A 248 -48.42 -27.88 19.31
C ARG A 248 -49.45 -28.91 19.75
N ASN A 249 -49.23 -29.59 20.88
CA ASN A 249 -50.18 -30.51 21.47
C ASN A 249 -51.35 -29.69 22.08
N PRO A 250 -52.63 -29.98 21.79
CA PRO A 250 -53.76 -29.15 22.24
C PRO A 250 -54.44 -29.64 23.53
N TYR A 251 -53.74 -30.42 24.37
CA TYR A 251 -54.23 -30.83 25.68
C TYR A 251 -53.15 -30.54 26.73
N ASP A 252 -53.23 -29.35 27.32
CA ASP A 252 -52.67 -29.03 28.65
C ASP A 252 -53.31 -27.70 29.10
N SER A 253 -54.54 -27.82 29.61
CA SER A 253 -55.19 -26.98 30.61
C SER A 253 -55.34 -27.89 31.84
N ASP A 254 -55.17 -27.52 33.10
CA ASP A 254 -55.40 -26.24 33.77
C ASP A 254 -54.74 -26.26 35.18
N ASP A 255 -54.62 -25.07 35.75
CA ASP A 255 -54.86 -24.68 37.16
C ASP A 255 -53.78 -24.62 38.28
N SER A 256 -54.03 -23.59 39.12
CA SER A 256 -53.45 -23.12 40.40
C SER A 256 -52.22 -22.19 40.30
N ILE A 257 -52.32 -20.86 40.43
CA ILE A 257 -52.84 -19.92 41.46
C ILE A 257 -51.92 -19.74 42.69
N ASP A 258 -51.54 -18.46 42.85
CA ASP A 258 -51.10 -17.68 44.03
C ASP A 258 -49.68 -17.79 44.62
N GLY A 259 -49.13 -16.59 44.89
CA GLY A 259 -48.03 -16.44 45.86
C GLY A 259 -47.09 -15.24 45.71
N SER A 260 -47.62 -14.01 45.78
CA SER A 260 -47.06 -12.87 46.54
C SER A 260 -45.53 -12.61 46.59
N GLY A 261 -45.17 -11.47 45.97
CA GLY A 261 -44.21 -10.40 46.35
C GLY A 261 -43.08 -10.58 47.38
N VAL A 262 -41.97 -9.86 47.16
CA VAL A 262 -41.34 -8.92 48.11
C VAL A 262 -40.14 -8.21 47.44
N MET A 263 -40.01 -6.91 47.72
CA MET A 263 -38.96 -5.99 47.29
C MET A 263 -37.61 -6.20 48.01
N ALA A 264 -36.51 -5.78 47.38
CA ALA A 264 -35.40 -4.96 47.94
C ALA A 264 -34.27 -4.89 46.89
N ARG A 265 -33.96 -3.77 46.22
CA ARG A 265 -33.35 -2.49 46.65
C ARG A 265 -31.93 -2.62 47.24
N GLY A 266 -30.94 -2.31 46.40
CA GLY A 266 -29.79 -1.46 46.73
C GLY A 266 -28.50 -2.11 47.24
N LYS A 267 -27.39 -1.90 46.51
CA LYS A 267 -26.29 -1.02 46.97
C LYS A 267 -25.18 -0.90 45.92
N GLU A 268 -24.85 0.34 45.61
CA GLU A 268 -23.60 0.78 45.00
C GLU A 268 -22.40 0.40 45.88
N ARG A 269 -21.23 0.19 45.26
CA ARG A 269 -20.03 0.98 45.58
C ARG A 269 -18.88 0.75 44.60
N THR A 270 -18.35 1.89 44.20
CA THR A 270 -17.11 2.25 43.52
C THR A 270 -15.82 1.72 44.18
N THR A 271 -14.76 1.55 43.39
CA THR A 271 -13.38 2.09 43.55
C THR A 271 -12.50 1.47 42.44
N ALA A 272 -12.02 2.24 41.46
CA ALA A 272 -10.84 3.12 41.48
C ALA A 272 -9.48 2.38 41.59
N PHE A 273 -8.69 2.53 40.51
CA PHE A 273 -7.28 2.16 40.32
C PHE A 273 -6.35 2.57 41.48
N PRO A 274 -5.14 1.96 41.54
CA PRO A 274 -3.97 2.75 41.14
C PRO A 274 -2.93 2.00 40.28
N ARG A 275 -2.05 2.83 39.70
CA ARG A 275 -0.93 2.54 38.80
C ARG A 275 0.37 2.18 39.55
N ARG A 276 1.26 1.50 38.81
CA ARG A 276 2.74 1.59 38.76
C ARG A 276 3.62 0.86 39.80
N GLY A 277 4.66 0.23 39.26
CA GLY A 277 5.91 -0.25 39.90
C GLY A 277 6.59 -1.23 38.94
N ILE A 278 7.41 -0.78 37.98
CA ILE A 278 8.88 -0.64 38.03
C ILE A 278 9.58 -1.98 38.31
N LEU A 279 10.30 -2.49 37.31
CA LEU A 279 11.53 -3.27 37.47
C LEU A 279 12.40 -3.10 36.20
N GLU A 280 13.37 -2.20 36.33
CA GLU A 280 14.59 -2.15 35.54
C GLU A 280 15.59 -3.22 36.01
N LEU A 281 16.68 -3.37 35.24
CA LEU A 281 17.98 -3.99 35.51
C LEU A 281 18.08 -5.47 35.06
N PHE A 282 19.10 -5.97 34.33
CA PHE A 282 20.53 -5.63 34.12
C PHE A 282 20.91 -5.99 32.64
N LEU A 283 21.65 -5.18 31.86
CA LEU A 283 23.15 -5.15 31.69
C LEU A 283 23.73 -6.50 31.21
N LYS A 284 24.55 -6.65 30.15
CA LYS A 284 25.66 -5.84 29.59
C LYS A 284 26.04 -6.32 28.16
N PRO A 285 26.81 -5.52 27.39
CA PRO A 285 27.40 -5.90 26.09
C PRO A 285 28.85 -6.41 26.22
N TYR A 286 29.32 -7.12 25.18
CA TYR A 286 30.74 -7.39 24.89
C TYR A 286 31.02 -7.00 23.44
N GLY A 287 32.11 -6.26 23.21
CA GLY A 287 32.69 -5.97 21.90
C GLY A 287 32.78 -4.50 21.57
#